data_AF-A0A7V9L7K0-F1
#
_entry.id   AF-A0A7V9L7K0-F1
#
_cell.length_a   1.000
_cell.length_b   1.000
_cell.length_c   1.000
_cell.angle_alpha   90.00
_cell.angle_beta   90.00
_cell.angle_gamma   90.00
#
_symmetry.space_group_name_H-M   'P 1'
#
loop_
_entity.id
_entity.type
_entity.pdbx_description
1 polymer ?
#
loop_
_entity_poly.entity_id
_entity_poly.type
_entity_poly.pdbx_seq_one_letter_code
_entity_poly.pdbx_strand_id
1 'polypeptide(L)' 'MTQASSAAEATREIWGGSFLVAIIPTLLTGTTSQSLKQQLVQMAPEIETLVHGKNDELPALVRKCIRIRDGEAAA' A
#
# COMPACT_ATOMS: atom_id res chain seq x y z
N MET A 1 2.08 14.87 15.96
CA MET A 1 0.65 14.59 16.22
C MET A 1 -0.08 14.98 14.95
N THR A 2 -0.81 14.05 14.34
CA THR A 2 -1.62 14.33 13.14
C THR A 2 -2.73 15.31 13.49
N GLN A 3 -2.94 16.33 12.68
CA GLN A 3 -4.06 17.28 12.83
C GLN A 3 -5.35 16.79 12.15
N ALA A 4 -5.31 15.62 11.53
CA ALA A 4 -6.43 14.99 10.84
C ALA A 4 -7.73 14.86 11.67
N SER A 5 -8.85 15.21 11.02
CA SER A 5 -10.22 15.10 11.53
C SER A 5 -10.88 13.74 11.26
N SER A 6 -10.20 12.85 10.53
CA SER A 6 -10.66 11.48 10.25
C SER A 6 -9.51 10.48 10.13
N ALA A 7 -9.81 9.19 10.24
CA ALA A 7 -8.82 8.13 10.05
C ALA A 7 -8.23 8.13 8.62
N ALA A 8 -9.03 8.47 7.62
CA ALA A 8 -8.56 8.62 6.24
C ALA A 8 -7.57 9.78 6.11
N GLU A 9 -7.91 10.95 6.65
CA GLU A 9 -6.99 12.11 6.67
C GLU A 9 -5.72 11.81 7.45
N ALA A 10 -5.80 11.10 8.59
CA ALA A 10 -4.62 10.73 9.36
C ALA A 10 -3.72 9.78 8.56
N THR A 11 -4.33 8.83 7.84
CA THR A 11 -3.59 7.92 6.96
C THR A 11 -2.90 8.68 5.84
N ARG A 12 -3.57 9.65 5.21
CA ARG A 12 -2.95 10.51 4.18
C ARG A 12 -1.88 11.44 4.75
N GLU A 13 -2.09 12.01 5.93
CA GLU A 13 -1.10 12.88 6.57
C GLU A 13 0.18 12.12 6.94
N ILE A 14 0.06 10.85 7.35
CA ILE A 14 1.20 10.01 7.73
C ILE A 14 1.86 9.36 6.49
N TRP A 15 1.06 8.92 5.51
CA TRP A 15 1.55 8.08 4.41
C TRP A 15 1.54 8.80 3.06
N GLY A 16 0.48 9.56 2.78
CA GLY A 16 0.30 10.33 1.56
C GLY A 16 1.38 11.39 1.42
N GLY A 17 2.12 11.34 0.30
CA GLY A 17 3.26 12.22 0.03
C GLY A 17 4.60 11.72 0.57
N SER A 18 4.62 10.69 1.42
CA SER A 18 5.85 10.05 1.92
C SER A 18 6.13 8.70 1.26
N PHE A 19 5.06 7.96 0.92
CA PHE A 19 5.18 6.62 0.33
C PHE A 19 4.32 6.50 -0.93
N LEU A 20 4.88 5.85 -1.96
CA LEU A 20 4.19 5.57 -3.22
C LEU A 20 3.52 4.18 -3.22
N VAL A 21 4.08 3.23 -2.47
CA VAL A 21 3.67 1.82 -2.50
C VAL A 21 3.62 1.25 -1.08
N ALA A 22 2.52 0.58 -0.74
CA ALA A 22 2.37 -0.22 0.48
C ALA A 22 2.39 -1.73 0.14
N ILE A 23 3.31 -2.46 0.76
CA ILE A 23 3.45 -3.91 0.59
C ILE A 23 2.73 -4.62 1.73
N ILE A 24 1.75 -5.46 1.38
CA ILE A 24 0.86 -6.16 2.31
C ILE A 24 1.25 -7.65 2.34
N PRO A 25 1.64 -8.20 3.50
CA PRO A 25 1.86 -9.64 3.65
C PRO A 25 0.60 -10.43 3.33
N THR A 26 0.73 -11.59 2.70
CA THR A 26 -0.41 -12.51 2.51
C THR A 26 -0.96 -13.09 3.81
N LEU A 27 -0.08 -13.24 4.81
CA LEU A 27 -0.42 -13.79 6.13
C LEU A 27 -0.46 -12.65 7.15
N LEU A 28 -1.68 -12.28 7.57
CA LEU A 28 -1.93 -11.30 8.61
C LEU A 28 -2.70 -11.95 9.76
N THR A 29 -2.43 -11.51 10.98
CA THR A 29 -3.20 -11.91 12.16
C THR A 29 -4.32 -10.92 12.40
N GLY A 30 -5.57 -11.37 12.50
CA GLY A 30 -6.73 -10.53 12.83
C GLY A 30 -7.39 -9.80 11.64
N THR A 31 -6.83 -9.90 10.43
CA THR A 31 -7.47 -9.44 9.18
C THR A 31 -6.95 -10.23 7.99
N THR A 32 -7.48 -9.97 6.80
CA THR A 32 -6.98 -10.53 5.54
C THR A 32 -6.24 -9.45 4.74
N SER A 33 -5.26 -9.87 3.94
CA SER A 33 -4.53 -8.95 3.03
C SER A 33 -5.48 -8.18 2.11
N GLN A 34 -6.57 -8.81 1.66
CA GLN A 34 -7.59 -8.17 0.83
C GLN A 34 -8.41 -7.13 1.60
N SER A 35 -8.82 -7.42 2.84
CA SER A 35 -9.55 -6.45 3.65
C SER A 35 -8.69 -5.22 3.96
N LEU A 36 -7.42 -5.43 4.34
CA LEU A 36 -6.48 -4.33 4.57
C LEU A 36 -6.23 -3.52 3.28
N LYS A 37 -6.07 -4.20 2.14
CA LYS A 37 -5.94 -3.55 0.84
C LYS A 37 -7.13 -2.65 0.55
N GLN A 38 -8.35 -3.15 0.71
CA GLN A 38 -9.56 -2.36 0.47
C GLN A 38 -9.65 -1.14 1.39
N GLN A 39 -9.34 -1.31 2.68
CA GLN A 39 -9.31 -0.21 3.63
C GLN A 39 -8.29 0.87 3.25
N LEU A 40 -7.06 0.46 2.89
CA LEU A 40 -6.02 1.39 2.45
C LEU A 40 -6.42 2.15 1.19
N VAL A 41 -7.00 1.48 0.20
CA VAL A 41 -7.47 2.14 -1.04
C VAL A 41 -8.59 3.14 -0.75
N GLN A 42 -9.48 2.85 0.21
CA GLN A 42 -10.53 3.79 0.62
C GLN A 42 -9.97 5.03 1.34
N MET A 43 -8.95 4.85 2.16
CA MET A 43 -8.37 5.92 2.98
C MET A 43 -7.34 6.76 2.22
N ALA A 44 -6.43 6.13 1.48
CA ALA A 44 -5.34 6.73 0.74
C ALA A 44 -5.24 6.13 -0.67
N PRO A 45 -6.19 6.48 -1.57
CA PRO A 45 -6.24 5.95 -2.94
C PRO A 45 -5.02 6.30 -3.79
N GLU A 46 -4.25 7.31 -3.40
CA GLU A 46 -3.00 7.70 -4.03
C GLU A 46 -1.83 6.72 -3.78
N ILE A 47 -1.97 5.79 -2.83
CA ILE A 47 -0.94 4.81 -2.49
C ILE A 47 -1.26 3.50 -3.20
N GLU A 48 -0.31 3.02 -4.00
CA GLU A 48 -0.43 1.71 -4.65
C GLU A 48 -0.26 0.58 -3.64
N THR A 49 -1.10 -0.46 -3.73
CA THR A 49 -1.11 -1.56 -2.76
C THR A 49 -0.76 -2.89 -3.42
N LEU A 50 0.32 -3.51 -2.95
CA LEU A 50 0.83 -4.79 -3.47
C LEU A 50 0.75 -5.86 -2.40
N VAL A 51 0.08 -6.97 -2.69
CA VAL A 51 0.10 -8.14 -1.82
C VAL A 51 1.33 -8.99 -2.17
N HIS A 52 2.10 -9.37 -1.16
CA HIS A 52 3.31 -10.18 -1.33
C HIS A 52 3.37 -11.30 -0.28
N GLY A 53 3.56 -12.53 -0.75
CA GLY A 53 3.71 -13.72 0.07
C GLY A 53 5.16 -14.16 0.24
N LYS A 54 5.40 -15.03 1.23
CA LYS A 54 6.74 -15.57 1.54
C LYS A 54 7.40 -16.30 0.35
N ASN A 55 6.60 -16.88 -0.55
CA ASN A 55 7.08 -17.66 -1.69
C ASN A 55 7.08 -16.86 -3.00
N ASP A 56 6.65 -15.61 -2.97
CA ASP A 56 6.65 -14.77 -4.17
C ASP A 56 8.08 -14.34 -4.51
N GLU A 57 8.36 -14.18 -5.80
CA GLU A 57 9.67 -13.75 -6.24
C GLU A 57 9.96 -12.29 -5.86
N LEU A 58 10.87 -12.08 -4.92
CA LEU A 58 11.32 -10.75 -4.52
C LEU A 58 11.80 -9.89 -5.71
N PRO A 59 12.54 -10.40 -6.71
CA PRO A 59 12.91 -9.60 -7.88
C PRO A 59 11.70 -9.07 -8.67
N ALA A 60 10.61 -9.83 -8.74
CA ALA A 60 9.39 -9.40 -9.43
C ALA A 60 8.69 -8.27 -8.66
N LEU A 61 8.65 -8.36 -7.33
CA LEU A 61 8.13 -7.28 -6.47
C LEU A 61 8.92 -5.98 -6.67
N VAL A 62 10.26 -6.06 -6.60
CA VAL A 62 11.13 -4.89 -6.77
C VAL A 62 10.93 -4.25 -8.13
N ARG A 63 10.86 -5.03 -9.22
CA ARG A 63 10.56 -4.51 -10.56
C ARG A 63 9.21 -3.81 -10.60
N LYS A 64 8.17 -4.37 -9.95
CA LYS A 64 6.85 -3.74 -9.91
C LYS A 64 6.88 -2.40 -9.15
N CYS A 65 7.57 -2.32 -8.01
CA CYS A 65 7.74 -1.07 -7.28
C CYS A 65 8.50 -0.01 -8.08
N ILE A 66 9.54 -0.40 -8.82
CA ILE A 66 10.30 0.51 -9.70
C ILE A 66 9.38 1.08 -10.79
N ARG A 67 8.59 0.22 -11.46
CA ARG A 67 7.65 0.66 -12.50
C ARG A 67 6.63 1.67 -11.98
N ILE A 68 6.07 1.42 -10.79
CA ILE A 68 5.14 2.36 -10.13
C ILE A 68 5.85 3.71 -9.85
N ARG A 69 7.07 3.67 -9.28
CA ARG A 69 7.85 4.88 -9.02
C ARG A 69 8.13 5.67 -10.31
N ASP A 70 8.41 4.96 -11.41
CA ASP A 70 8.73 5.56 -12.70
C ASP A 70 7.47 6.03 -13.47
N GLY A 71 6.27 5.88 -12.88
CA GLY A 71 5.01 6.35 -13.46
C GLY A 71 4.41 5.40 -14.50
N GLU A 72 4.93 4.19 -14.63
CA GLU A 72 4.31 3.15 -15.45
C GLU A 72 3.12 2.57 -14.69
N ALA A 73 1.91 2.78 -15.20
CA ALA A 73 0.69 2.22 -14.63
C ALA A 73 0.88 0.71 -14.37
N ALA A 74 0.84 0.33 -13.09
CA ALA A 74 0.84 -1.07 -12.68
C ALA A 74 -0.52 -1.69 -13.00
N ALA A 75 -0.71 -2.01 -14.29
CA ALA A 75 -1.84 -2.79 -14.76
C ALA A 75 -1.91 -4.17 -14.09
#